data_AF-A0A6A6A3P3-F1
#
_entry.id   AF-A0A6A6A3P3-F1
#
_cell.length_a   1.000
_cell.length_b   1.000
_cell.length_c   1.000
_cell.angle_alpha   90.00
_cell.angle_beta   90.00
_cell.angle_gamma   90.00
#
_symmetry.space_group_name_H-M   'P 1'
#
loop_
_entity.id
_entity.type
_entity.pdbx_description
1 polymer ?
#
loop_
_entity_poly.entity_id
_entity_poly.type
_entity_poly.pdbx_seq_one_letter_code
_entity_poly.pdbx_strand_id
1 'polypeptide(L)'
;MAATNSDSAINTVEAQLKDIVQNLYNLIVQSYDHHGNKTQEAMKREITSLIQNLVKLSQKAPAIHIDIPPEVTSYVEGSRNPDVYTREFVETVQRMNQMMKGRFDAYRMLQEQLAWQLSSAIPEMKDDIVKVVESTGGKVPT
;
A
#
# COMPACT_ATOMS: atom_id res chain seq x y z
N MET A 1 10.99 -3.74 -18.66
CA MET A 1 12.37 -4.18 -18.33
C MET A 1 13.00 -3.43 -17.14
N ALA A 2 12.26 -2.61 -16.37
CA ALA A 2 12.79 -1.90 -15.19
C ALA A 2 12.64 -2.66 -13.85
N ALA A 3 11.71 -3.62 -13.76
CA ALA A 3 11.39 -4.32 -12.51
C ALA A 3 12.50 -5.26 -11.99
N THR A 4 13.36 -5.81 -12.86
CA THR A 4 14.36 -6.82 -12.47
C THR A 4 15.50 -6.27 -11.61
N ASN A 5 15.81 -4.97 -11.73
CA ASN A 5 16.91 -4.37 -10.98
C ASN A 5 16.50 -4.00 -9.55
N SER A 6 15.28 -3.49 -9.35
CA SER A 6 14.74 -3.17 -8.02
C SER A 6 14.60 -4.42 -7.15
N ASP A 7 14.10 -5.52 -7.70
CA ASP A 7 13.93 -6.78 -6.97
C ASP A 7 15.28 -7.34 -6.49
N SER A 8 16.31 -7.22 -7.33
CA SER A 8 17.67 -7.65 -6.97
C SER A 8 18.28 -6.80 -5.83
N ALA A 9 18.00 -5.49 -5.82
CA ALA A 9 18.45 -4.58 -4.77
C ALA A 9 17.73 -4.86 -3.44
N ILE A 10 16.41 -5.10 -3.49
CA ILE A 10 15.60 -5.47 -2.32
C ILE A 10 16.11 -6.77 -1.71
N ASN A 11 16.29 -7.81 -2.53
CA ASN A 11 16.82 -9.11 -2.06
C ASN A 11 18.21 -8.97 -1.42
N THR A 12 19.05 -8.10 -1.97
CA THR A 12 20.39 -7.83 -1.41
C THR A 12 20.29 -7.17 -0.05
N VAL A 13 19.41 -6.19 0.12
CA VAL A 13 19.19 -5.50 1.39
C VAL A 13 18.53 -6.43 2.42
N GLU A 14 17.59 -7.27 1.99
CA GLU A 14 16.97 -8.30 2.84
C GLU A 14 18.03 -9.28 3.39
N ALA A 15 18.93 -9.77 2.53
CA ALA A 15 20.03 -10.64 2.96
C ALA A 15 20.92 -9.95 4.00
N GLN A 16 21.29 -8.68 3.76
CA GLN A 16 22.09 -7.91 4.73
C GLN A 16 21.37 -7.69 6.07
N LEU A 17 20.04 -7.50 6.05
CA LEU A 17 19.24 -7.37 7.26
C LEU A 17 19.22 -8.69 8.05
N LYS A 18 19.10 -9.83 7.37
CA LYS A 18 19.21 -11.16 7.99
C LYS A 18 20.57 -11.40 8.63
N ASP A 19 21.65 -10.99 7.96
CA ASP A 19 23.01 -11.08 8.52
C ASP A 19 23.17 -10.24 9.80
N ILE A 20 22.57 -9.05 9.84
CA ILE A 20 22.58 -8.19 11.04
C ILE A 20 21.82 -8.86 12.20
N VAL A 21 20.64 -9.42 11.94
CA VAL A 21 19.87 -10.15 12.95
C VAL A 21 20.66 -11.37 13.47
N GLN A 22 21.34 -12.09 12.59
CA GLN A 22 22.18 -13.22 12.97
C GLN A 22 23.37 -12.78 13.84
N ASN A 23 24.05 -11.69 13.48
CA ASN A 23 25.15 -11.13 14.28
C ASN A 23 24.66 -10.73 15.69
N LEU A 24 23.46 -10.12 15.80
CA LEU A 24 22.86 -9.77 17.08
C LEU A 24 22.52 -11.01 17.91
N TYR A 25 21.96 -12.05 17.28
CA TYR A 25 21.69 -13.33 17.94
C TYR A 25 22.96 -13.99 18.47
N ASN A 26 24.02 -14.06 17.63
CA ASN A 26 25.31 -14.62 18.03
C ASN A 26 25.91 -13.86 19.21
N LEU A 27 25.78 -12.53 19.23
CA LEU A 27 26.23 -11.68 20.34
C LEU A 27 25.50 -12.01 21.65
N ILE A 28 24.18 -12.19 21.61
CA ILE A 28 23.39 -12.57 22.79
C ILE A 28 23.84 -13.93 23.33
N VAL A 29 24.00 -14.92 22.44
CA VAL A 29 24.42 -16.29 22.83
C VAL A 29 25.83 -16.30 23.41
N GLN A 30 26.79 -15.64 22.75
CA GLN A 30 28.18 -15.57 23.22
C GLN A 30 28.33 -14.76 24.52
N SER A 31 27.47 -13.76 24.74
CA SER A 31 27.42 -13.02 26.00
C SER A 31 26.88 -13.86 27.15
N TYR A 32 25.95 -14.78 26.87
CA TYR A 32 25.41 -15.70 27.88
C TYR A 32 26.43 -16.79 28.23
N ASP A 33 27.14 -17.33 27.24
CA ASP A 33 28.08 -18.45 27.40
C ASP A 33 29.55 -18.00 27.51
N HIS A 34 29.81 -17.12 28.49
CA HIS A 34 31.10 -16.45 28.62
C HIS A 34 32.22 -17.34 29.18
N HIS A 35 33.04 -17.90 28.29
CA HIS A 35 34.18 -18.76 28.61
C HIS A 35 35.55 -18.03 28.66
N GLY A 36 35.58 -16.76 29.07
CA GLY A 36 36.81 -15.98 29.28
C GLY A 36 37.37 -15.32 28.02
N ASN A 37 38.71 -15.22 27.91
CA ASN A 37 39.39 -14.37 26.91
C ASN A 37 39.06 -14.70 25.45
N LYS A 38 38.88 -15.98 25.11
CA LYS A 38 38.53 -16.40 23.73
C LYS A 38 37.14 -15.88 23.32
N THR A 39 36.18 -15.89 24.25
CA THR A 39 34.83 -15.36 24.01
C THR A 39 34.86 -13.84 23.87
N GLN A 40 35.73 -13.13 24.60
CA GLN A 40 35.89 -11.68 24.42
C GLN A 40 36.42 -11.29 23.03
N GLU A 41 37.40 -12.04 22.51
CA GLU A 41 37.93 -11.78 21.16
C GLU A 41 36.92 -12.14 20.06
N ALA A 42 36.11 -13.18 20.25
CA ALA A 42 35.01 -13.51 19.35
C ALA A 42 33.93 -12.40 19.33
N MET A 43 33.54 -11.93 20.52
CA MET A 43 32.56 -10.85 20.68
C MET A 43 33.03 -9.54 20.05
N LYS A 44 34.31 -9.18 20.20
CA LYS A 44 34.89 -7.99 19.52
C LYS A 44 34.83 -8.11 18.00
N ARG A 45 35.08 -9.30 17.45
CA ARG A 45 34.96 -9.57 16.01
C ARG A 45 33.51 -9.44 15.54
N GLU A 46 32.56 -9.96 16.31
CA GLU A 46 31.13 -9.86 15.98
C GLU A 46 30.61 -8.42 16.02
N ILE A 47 31.01 -7.62 17.03
CA ILE A 47 30.66 -6.20 17.08
C ILE A 47 31.23 -5.45 15.86
N THR A 48 32.46 -5.76 15.48
CA THR A 48 33.08 -5.16 14.29
C THR A 48 32.34 -5.55 13.01
N SER A 49 31.95 -6.82 12.87
CA SER A 49 31.14 -7.34 11.76
C SER A 49 29.76 -6.66 11.69
N LEU A 50 29.09 -6.52 12.84
CA LEU A 50 27.80 -5.83 12.97
C LEU A 50 27.89 -4.38 12.51
N ILE A 51 28.88 -3.62 12.98
CA ILE A 51 29.08 -2.23 12.58
C ILE A 51 29.31 -2.13 11.07
N GLN A 52 30.16 -2.98 10.50
CA GLN A 52 30.42 -3.00 9.06
C GLN A 52 29.15 -3.30 8.26
N ASN A 53 28.32 -4.24 8.72
CA ASN A 53 27.07 -4.59 8.06
C ASN A 53 26.03 -3.45 8.15
N LEU A 54 25.93 -2.77 9.29
CA LEU A 54 25.07 -1.60 9.45
C LEU A 54 25.48 -0.44 8.54
N VAL A 55 26.78 -0.17 8.41
CA VAL A 55 27.29 0.87 7.50
C VAL A 55 26.98 0.52 6.04
N LYS A 56 27.22 -0.75 5.64
CA LYS A 56 26.90 -1.22 4.29
C LYS A 56 25.41 -1.12 4.00
N LEU A 57 24.55 -1.43 4.97
CA LEU A 57 23.10 -1.31 4.84
C LEU A 57 22.68 0.16 4.67
N SER A 58 23.21 1.06 5.49
CA SER A 58 22.93 2.50 5.42
C SER A 58 23.33 3.10 4.07
N GLN A 59 24.41 2.62 3.44
CA GLN A 59 24.85 3.09 2.13
C GLN A 59 23.99 2.53 0.97
N LYS A 60 23.44 1.32 1.13
CA LYS A 60 22.63 0.68 0.08
C LYS A 60 21.14 1.00 0.18
N ALA A 61 20.63 1.32 1.37
CA ALA A 61 19.22 1.63 1.58
C ALA A 61 18.69 2.76 0.65
N PRO A 62 19.43 3.85 0.38
CA PRO A 62 18.97 4.90 -0.54
C PRO A 62 18.82 4.45 -2.01
N ALA A 63 19.39 3.31 -2.40
CA ALA A 63 19.23 2.76 -3.74
C ALA A 63 17.85 2.11 -3.95
N ILE A 64 17.11 1.85 -2.86
CA ILE A 64 15.75 1.33 -2.91
C ILE A 64 14.78 2.51 -2.88
N HIS A 65 14.09 2.74 -3.99
CA HIS A 65 13.05 3.76 -4.09
C HIS A 65 11.67 3.09 -3.99
N ILE A 66 11.16 2.96 -2.76
CA ILE A 66 9.82 2.44 -2.48
C ILE A 66 9.15 3.43 -1.53
N ASP A 67 7.98 3.92 -1.93
CA ASP A 67 7.14 4.74 -1.07
C ASP A 67 6.31 3.82 -0.17
N ILE A 68 6.48 3.98 1.14
CA ILE A 68 5.75 3.21 2.16
C ILE A 68 4.72 4.15 2.79
N PRO A 69 3.42 3.83 2.76
CA PRO A 69 2.41 4.61 3.46
C PRO A 69 2.71 4.66 4.96
N PRO A 70 2.57 5.83 5.62
CA PRO A 70 2.88 5.96 7.05
C PRO A 70 2.01 5.03 7.92
N GLU A 71 0.80 4.69 7.47
CA GLU A 71 -0.07 3.73 8.17
C GLU A 71 0.54 2.34 8.24
N VAL A 72 1.26 1.90 7.19
CA VAL A 72 1.94 0.60 7.18
C VAL A 72 3.06 0.58 8.22
N THR A 73 3.79 1.69 8.40
CA THR A 73 4.80 1.83 9.46
C THR A 73 4.16 1.66 10.85
N SER A 74 3.01 2.29 11.10
CA SER A 74 2.29 2.12 12.37
C SER A 74 1.83 0.68 12.62
N TYR A 75 1.51 -0.09 11.57
CA TYR A 75 1.16 -1.51 11.72
C TYR A 75 2.38 -2.32 12.17
N VAL A 76 3.56 -2.08 11.58
CA VAL A 76 4.81 -2.74 11.98
C VAL A 76 5.21 -2.38 13.41
N GLU A 77 5.12 -1.10 13.79
CA GLU A 77 5.38 -0.63 15.17
C GLU A 77 4.42 -1.27 16.18
N GLY A 78 3.15 -1.42 15.81
CA GLY A 78 2.13 -2.09 16.60
C GLY A 78 2.23 -3.62 16.61
N SER A 79 3.27 -4.21 16.02
CA SER A 79 3.42 -5.68 15.85
C SER A 79 2.25 -6.34 15.11
N ARG A 80 1.53 -5.59 14.27
CA ARG A 80 0.43 -6.07 13.43
C ARG A 80 0.95 -6.42 12.04
N ASN A 81 0.43 -7.49 11.44
CA ASN A 81 0.81 -7.86 10.08
C ASN A 81 0.44 -6.72 9.09
N PRO A 82 1.40 -6.13 8.36
CA PRO A 82 1.14 -5.08 7.38
C PRO A 82 0.24 -5.53 6.22
N ASP A 83 0.15 -6.83 5.91
CA ASP A 83 -0.76 -7.35 4.87
C ASP A 83 -2.23 -7.03 5.17
N VAL A 84 -2.56 -6.86 6.45
CA VAL A 84 -3.91 -6.50 6.88
C VAL A 84 -4.29 -5.10 6.40
N TYR A 85 -3.35 -4.16 6.35
CA TYR A 85 -3.59 -2.82 5.78
C TYR A 85 -3.96 -2.93 4.30
N THR A 86 -3.18 -3.70 3.53
CA THR A 86 -3.45 -3.91 2.11
C THR A 86 -4.83 -4.54 1.88
N ARG A 87 -5.20 -5.53 2.69
CA ARG A 87 -6.54 -6.13 2.65
C ARG A 87 -7.64 -5.11 2.95
N GLU A 88 -7.51 -4.37 4.06
CA GLU A 88 -8.48 -3.34 4.47
C GLU A 88 -8.61 -2.22 3.42
N PHE A 89 -7.51 -1.85 2.78
CA PHE A 89 -7.48 -0.87 1.69
C PHE A 89 -8.29 -1.36 0.48
N VAL A 90 -8.02 -2.59 0.00
CA VAL A 90 -8.75 -3.17 -1.14
C VAL A 90 -10.24 -3.31 -0.83
N GLU A 91 -10.60 -3.79 0.37
CA GLU A 91 -11.99 -3.90 0.82
C GLU A 91 -12.68 -2.53 0.87
N THR A 92 -11.97 -1.51 1.34
CA THR A 92 -12.48 -0.13 1.40
C THR A 92 -12.71 0.43 0.00
N VAL A 93 -11.74 0.28 -0.91
CA VAL A 93 -11.85 0.72 -2.31
C VAL A 93 -13.02 0.02 -3.01
N GLN A 94 -13.17 -1.29 -2.83
CA GLN A 94 -14.28 -2.04 -3.39
C GLN A 94 -15.64 -1.52 -2.88
N ARG A 95 -15.77 -1.35 -1.56
CA ARG A 95 -16.99 -0.81 -0.94
C ARG A 95 -17.31 0.58 -1.46
N MET A 96 -16.30 1.45 -1.57
CA MET A 96 -16.46 2.82 -2.06
C MET A 96 -16.88 2.85 -3.53
N ASN A 97 -16.29 1.99 -4.36
CA ASN A 97 -16.66 1.86 -5.77
C ASN A 97 -18.12 1.39 -5.92
N GLN A 98 -18.52 0.34 -5.20
CA GLN A 98 -19.91 -0.14 -5.20
C GLN A 98 -20.89 0.94 -4.73
N MET A 99 -20.55 1.66 -3.66
CA MET A 99 -21.36 2.77 -3.16
C MET A 99 -21.48 3.89 -4.19
N MET A 100 -20.38 4.29 -4.85
CA MET A 100 -20.40 5.32 -5.90
C MET A 100 -21.23 4.89 -7.09
N LYS A 101 -21.10 3.63 -7.53
CA LYS A 101 -21.93 3.07 -8.59
C LYS A 101 -23.42 3.09 -8.22
N GLY A 102 -23.78 2.66 -7.03
CA GLY A 102 -25.17 2.70 -6.57
C GLY A 102 -25.74 4.13 -6.50
N ARG A 103 -24.93 5.11 -6.08
CA ARG A 103 -25.32 6.53 -6.13
C ARG A 103 -25.51 7.03 -7.55
N PHE A 104 -24.58 6.69 -8.46
CA PHE A 104 -24.68 7.04 -9.87
C PHE A 104 -25.96 6.49 -10.49
N ASP A 105 -26.25 5.20 -10.27
CA ASP A 105 -27.45 4.54 -10.78
C ASP A 105 -28.73 5.18 -10.18
N ALA A 106 -28.75 5.53 -8.89
CA ALA A 106 -29.89 6.20 -8.27
C ALA A 106 -30.13 7.62 -8.82
N TYR A 107 -29.08 8.41 -9.00
CA TYR A 107 -29.20 9.73 -9.64
C TYR A 107 -29.66 9.62 -11.08
N ARG A 108 -29.25 8.56 -11.77
CA ARG A 108 -29.69 8.28 -13.13
C ARG A 108 -31.17 7.96 -13.20
N MET A 109 -31.67 7.09 -12.32
CA MET A 109 -33.10 6.80 -12.20
C MET A 109 -33.92 8.05 -11.87
N LEU A 110 -33.41 8.92 -10.97
CA LEU A 110 -34.06 10.19 -10.66
C LEU A 110 -34.13 11.10 -11.89
N GLN A 111 -33.03 11.22 -12.63
CA GLN A 111 -32.99 12.00 -13.87
C GLN A 111 -34.01 11.50 -14.88
N GLU A 112 -34.09 10.19 -15.11
CA GLU A 112 -35.03 9.57 -16.04
C GLU A 112 -36.49 9.83 -15.63
N GLN A 113 -36.81 9.69 -14.34
CA GLN A 113 -38.15 9.95 -13.82
C GLN A 113 -38.54 11.42 -13.94
N LEU A 114 -37.62 12.35 -13.63
CA LEU A 114 -37.87 13.78 -13.80
C LEU A 114 -38.07 14.15 -15.26
N ALA A 115 -37.26 13.60 -16.17
CA ALA A 115 -37.39 13.83 -17.60
C ALA A 115 -38.74 13.35 -18.12
N TRP A 116 -39.20 12.16 -17.69
CA TRP A 116 -40.50 11.62 -18.07
C TRP A 116 -41.66 12.48 -17.57
N GLN A 117 -41.64 12.87 -16.30
CA GLN A 117 -42.67 13.71 -15.69
C GLN A 117 -42.75 15.09 -16.36
N LEU A 118 -41.59 15.73 -16.58
CA LEU A 118 -41.53 17.05 -17.22
C LEU A 118 -41.99 16.99 -18.68
N SER A 119 -41.60 15.96 -19.43
CA SER A 119 -42.04 15.77 -20.82
C SER A 119 -43.55 15.52 -20.92
N SER A 120 -44.14 14.90 -19.90
CA SER A 120 -45.60 14.65 -19.83
C SER A 120 -46.37 15.90 -19.39
N ALA A 121 -45.83 16.69 -18.47
CA ALA A 121 -46.47 17.90 -17.95
C ALA A 121 -46.36 19.10 -18.90
N ILE A 122 -45.25 19.22 -19.64
CA ILE A 122 -44.97 20.33 -20.55
C ILE A 122 -44.47 19.77 -21.90
N PRO A 123 -45.38 19.41 -22.82
CA PRO A 123 -45.01 18.79 -24.09
C PRO A 123 -44.13 19.68 -25.00
N GLU A 124 -44.24 21.00 -24.89
CA GLU A 124 -43.48 21.97 -25.69
C GLU A 124 -41.97 21.95 -25.38
N MET A 125 -41.58 21.51 -24.17
CA MET A 125 -40.17 21.45 -23.75
C MET A 125 -39.54 20.06 -23.95
N LYS A 126 -40.26 19.10 -24.53
CA LYS A 126 -39.81 17.71 -24.66
C LYS A 126 -38.46 17.59 -25.39
N ASP A 127 -38.28 18.33 -26.47
CA ASP A 127 -37.05 18.28 -27.28
C ASP A 127 -35.84 18.84 -26.50
N ASP A 128 -36.05 19.91 -25.72
CA ASP A 128 -35.01 20.48 -24.85
C ASP A 128 -34.64 19.55 -23.70
N ILE A 129 -35.63 18.88 -23.09
CA ILE A 129 -35.41 17.90 -22.02
C ILE A 129 -34.61 16.70 -22.54
N VAL A 130 -34.96 16.16 -23.71
CA VAL A 130 -34.22 15.07 -24.35
C VAL A 130 -32.77 15.48 -24.61
N LYS A 131 -32.56 16.67 -25.17
CA LYS A 131 -31.22 17.20 -25.45
C LYS A 131 -30.37 17.34 -24.18
N VAL A 132 -30.94 17.83 -23.08
CA VAL A 132 -30.23 17.95 -21.79
C VAL A 132 -29.88 16.57 -21.24
N VAL A 133 -30.82 15.64 -21.23
CA VAL A 133 -30.59 14.27 -20.74
C VAL A 133 -29.48 13.62 -21.55
N GLU A 134 -29.57 13.60 -22.88
CA GLU A 134 -28.54 13.04 -23.75
C GLU A 134 -27.17 13.70 -23.57
N SER A 135 -27.10 15.03 -23.38
CA SER A 135 -25.84 15.74 -23.14
C SER A 135 -25.16 15.35 -21.82
N THR A 136 -25.94 14.90 -20.83
CA THR A 136 -25.43 14.36 -19.56
C THR A 136 -25.15 12.86 -19.61
N GLY A 137 -25.12 12.28 -20.82
CA GLY A 137 -24.94 10.84 -21.06
C GLY A 137 -26.20 10.02 -20.79
N GLY A 138 -27.35 10.69 -20.62
CA GLY A 138 -28.73 10.25 -20.45
C GLY A 138 -29.32 9.43 -21.59
N LYS A 139 -30.35 8.63 -21.31
CA LYS A 139 -31.33 8.23 -22.33
C LYS A 139 -32.72 8.45 -21.75
N VAL A 140 -33.54 9.24 -22.42
CA VAL A 140 -34.96 9.34 -22.05
C VAL A 140 -35.65 8.07 -22.58
N PRO A 141 -36.41 7.33 -21.74
CA PRO A 141 -37.28 6.29 -22.26
C PRO A 141 -38.31 6.95 -23.18
N THR A 142 -38.24 6.64 -24.47
CA THR A 142 -39.27 7.01 -25.47
C THR A 142 -40.65 6.52 -25.07
#